data_AF-A0A8X8ZTB1-F1
#
_entry.id   AF-A0A8X8ZTB1-F1
#
_cell.length_a   1.000
_cell.length_b   1.000
_cell.length_c   1.000
_cell.angle_alpha   90.00
_cell.angle_beta   90.00
_cell.angle_gamma   90.00
#
_symmetry.space_group_name_H-M   'P 1'
#
loop_
_entity.id
_entity.type
_entity.pdbx_description
1 polymer ?
#
loop_
_entity_poly.entity_id
_entity_poly.type
_entity_poly.pdbx_seq_one_letter_code
_entity_poly.pdbx_strand_id
1 'polypeptide(L)'
;MLSLKGGDGARLHFLSGDGMKNYPAAPAYSILDTSFDFSNYTTVTIPTVSFAFGGGVKIGLIPSGILISVCSTVACLAFAGNGDATDTGIFGNTQQLIFEVVYDVAGGKLGFGAAGC
;
A
#
# COMPACT_ATOMS: atom_id res chain seq x y z
N MET A 1 -12.67 -1.56 1.89
CA MET A 1 -11.68 -2.06 2.88
C MET A 1 -11.85 -3.57 2.97
N LEU A 2 -10.77 -4.32 2.74
CA LEU A 2 -10.75 -5.78 2.79
C LEU A 2 -9.90 -6.22 3.98
N SER A 3 -10.49 -6.94 4.94
CA SER A 3 -9.72 -7.55 6.04
C SER A 3 -9.04 -8.82 5.56
N LEU A 4 -7.76 -8.95 5.89
CA LEU A 4 -6.89 -10.07 5.60
C LEU A 4 -6.50 -10.70 6.94
N LYS A 5 -6.97 -11.92 7.21
CA LYS A 5 -6.62 -12.60 8.46
C LYS A 5 -5.13 -12.94 8.47
N GLY A 6 -4.53 -12.88 9.66
CA GLY A 6 -3.19 -13.41 9.91
C GLY A 6 -3.15 -14.89 9.55
N GLY A 7 -2.62 -15.20 8.36
CA GLY A 7 -2.66 -16.54 7.78
C GLY A 7 -2.93 -16.57 6.28
N ASP A 8 -3.53 -15.52 5.70
CA ASP A 8 -3.91 -15.47 4.28
C ASP A 8 -2.72 -15.34 3.32
N GLY A 9 -1.48 -15.37 3.85
CA GLY A 9 -0.25 -15.24 3.08
C GLY A 9 -0.07 -13.87 2.44
N ALA A 10 -0.89 -12.89 2.80
CA ALA A 10 -0.83 -11.54 2.28
C ALA A 10 0.38 -10.78 2.85
N ARG A 11 1.29 -10.36 1.98
CA ARG A 11 2.52 -9.65 2.37
C ARG A 11 2.79 -8.47 1.46
N LEU A 12 3.23 -7.38 2.06
CA LEU A 12 3.80 -6.23 1.34
C LEU A 12 5.19 -6.59 0.82
N HIS A 13 5.42 -6.37 -0.47
CA HIS A 13 6.69 -6.59 -1.16
C HIS A 13 7.17 -5.27 -1.75
N PHE A 14 8.24 -4.73 -1.16
CA PHE A 14 8.94 -3.56 -1.68
C PHE A 14 10.06 -4.04 -2.62
N LEU A 15 9.95 -3.75 -3.92
CA LEU A 15 10.94 -4.22 -4.91
C LEU A 15 12.20 -3.34 -4.95
N SER A 16 12.11 -2.11 -4.41
CA SER A 16 13.22 -1.15 -4.37
C SER A 16 13.33 -0.61 -2.94
N GLY A 17 14.20 -1.20 -2.12
CA GLY A 17 14.24 -0.98 -0.66
C GLY A 17 14.75 0.39 -0.18
N ASP A 18 15.29 1.23 -1.07
CA ASP A 18 16.03 2.43 -0.66
C ASP A 18 15.59 3.72 -1.34
N GLY A 19 14.62 3.68 -2.27
CA GLY A 19 14.24 4.85 -3.07
C GLY A 19 13.77 6.05 -2.24
N MET A 20 13.11 5.78 -1.11
CA MET A 20 12.55 6.81 -0.24
C MET A 20 13.52 7.33 0.83
N LYS A 21 14.66 6.66 1.06
CA LYS A 21 15.61 7.03 2.14
C LYS A 21 16.31 8.36 1.90
N ASN A 22 16.28 8.85 0.66
CA ASN A 22 16.89 10.11 0.26
C ASN A 22 16.02 11.34 0.58
N TYR A 23 14.76 11.13 0.99
CA TYR A 23 13.85 12.23 1.30
C TYR A 23 13.84 12.54 2.80
N PRO A 24 13.85 13.83 3.20
CA PRO A 24 13.70 14.22 4.59
C PRO A 24 12.41 13.68 5.19
N ALA A 25 12.49 13.21 6.44
CA ALA A 25 11.30 12.83 7.18
C ALA A 25 10.46 14.06 7.54
N ALA A 26 9.15 13.91 7.45
CA ALA A 26 8.18 14.88 7.92
C ALA A 26 7.40 14.32 9.13
N PRO A 27 6.67 15.15 9.89
CA PRO A 27 5.80 14.66 10.95
C PRO A 27 4.79 13.62 10.47
N ALA A 28 4.48 12.64 11.33
CA ALA A 28 3.41 11.68 11.08
C ALA A 28 2.07 12.39 10.86
N TYR A 29 1.18 11.77 10.08
CA TYR A 29 -0.14 12.31 9.80
C TYR A 29 -1.22 11.27 10.11
N SER A 30 -2.07 11.58 11.09
CA SER A 30 -3.12 10.66 11.54
C SER A 30 -2.53 9.29 11.92
N ILE A 31 -2.96 8.20 11.28
CA ILE A 31 -2.47 6.82 11.49
C ILE A 31 -1.22 6.50 10.66
N LEU A 32 -0.72 7.42 9.85
CA LEU A 32 0.43 7.20 8.96
C LEU A 32 1.71 7.66 9.64
N ASP A 33 2.54 6.69 10.03
CA ASP A 33 3.74 6.93 10.84
C ASP A 33 4.94 7.44 10.02
N THR A 34 4.95 7.17 8.71
CA THR A 34 6.09 7.49 7.82
C THR A 34 5.69 8.56 6.82
N SER A 35 6.26 9.75 6.95
CA SER A 35 5.99 10.91 6.09
C SER A 35 7.29 11.51 5.55
N PHE A 36 7.20 12.12 4.36
CA PHE A 36 8.34 12.68 3.65
C PHE A 36 8.06 14.12 3.20
N ASP A 37 9.07 14.98 3.29
CA ASP A 37 9.05 16.35 2.77
C ASP A 37 9.78 16.44 1.42
N PHE A 38 9.03 16.84 0.39
CA PHE A 38 9.49 17.01 -0.98
C PHE A 38 9.73 18.48 -1.36
N SER A 39 9.73 19.42 -0.42
CA SER A 39 9.82 20.87 -0.70
C SER A 39 11.04 21.26 -1.56
N ASN A 40 12.14 20.52 -1.48
CA ASN A 40 13.37 20.76 -2.25
C ASN A 40 13.55 19.83 -3.46
N TYR A 41 12.51 19.09 -3.86
CA TYR A 41 12.59 18.08 -4.90
C TYR A 41 11.61 18.38 -6.03
N THR A 42 12.13 18.45 -7.26
CA THR A 42 11.31 18.62 -8.48
C THR A 42 10.91 17.28 -9.09
N THR A 43 11.62 16.21 -8.76
CA THR A 43 11.33 14.84 -9.22
C THR A 43 11.38 13.89 -8.04
N VAL A 44 10.30 13.13 -7.85
CA VAL A 44 10.17 12.14 -6.78
C VAL A 44 10.17 10.75 -7.39
N THR A 45 11.05 9.88 -6.89
CA THR A 45 11.12 8.47 -7.28
C THR A 45 10.39 7.64 -6.24
N ILE A 46 9.27 7.06 -6.65
CA ILE A 46 8.43 6.23 -5.78
C ILE A 46 8.80 4.76 -6.04
N PRO A 47 9.07 3.96 -4.99
CA PRO A 47 9.44 2.56 -5.17
C PRO A 47 8.27 1.76 -5.76
N THR A 48 8.57 0.69 -6.49
CA THR A 48 7.53 -0.26 -6.88
C THR A 48 7.17 -1.14 -5.69
N VAL A 49 5.90 -1.12 -5.31
CA VAL A 49 5.34 -1.91 -4.22
C VAL A 49 4.30 -2.86 -4.78
N SER A 50 4.26 -4.09 -4.27
CA SER A 50 3.22 -5.06 -4.60
C SER A 50 2.69 -5.75 -3.35
N PHE A 51 1.41 -6.11 -3.36
CA PHE A 51 0.85 -7.09 -2.44
C PHE A 51 0.98 -8.48 -3.04
N ALA A 52 1.61 -9.39 -2.32
CA ALA A 52 1.63 -10.81 -2.64
C ALA A 52 0.58 -11.52 -1.78
N PHE A 53 -0.31 -12.28 -2.39
CA PHE A 53 -1.32 -13.11 -1.73
C PHE A 53 -0.94 -14.59 -1.81
N GLY A 54 -1.57 -15.41 -0.96
CA GLY A 54 -1.50 -16.87 -1.08
C GLY A 54 -1.83 -17.35 -2.50
N GLY A 55 -1.20 -18.44 -2.94
CA GLY A 55 -1.37 -18.97 -4.30
C GLY A 55 -0.53 -18.27 -5.38
N GLY A 56 0.38 -17.37 -4.99
CA GLY A 56 1.36 -16.77 -5.91
C GLY A 56 0.86 -15.53 -6.66
N VAL A 57 -0.32 -15.02 -6.32
CA VAL A 57 -0.90 -13.81 -6.91
C VAL A 57 -0.15 -12.58 -6.39
N LYS A 58 0.25 -11.68 -7.30
CA LYS A 58 0.89 -10.41 -6.95
C LYS A 58 0.17 -9.25 -7.62
N ILE A 59 -0.12 -8.22 -6.85
CA ILE A 59 -0.80 -7.00 -7.32
C ILE A 59 0.13 -5.83 -7.09
N GLY A 60 0.58 -5.19 -8.17
CA GLY A 60 1.39 -3.98 -8.09
C GLY A 60 0.53 -2.79 -7.70
N LEU A 61 1.01 -1.92 -6.83
CA LEU A 61 0.31 -0.69 -6.46
C LEU A 61 0.77 0.47 -7.36
N ILE A 62 -0.17 1.34 -7.70
CA ILE A 62 0.14 2.63 -8.33
C ILE A 62 0.71 3.62 -7.32
N PRO A 63 1.37 4.70 -7.77
CA PRO A 63 1.93 5.71 -6.88
C PRO A 63 0.96 6.26 -5.82
N SER A 64 -0.29 6.52 -6.17
CA SER A 64 -1.33 6.98 -5.23
C SER A 64 -1.81 5.89 -4.25
N GLY A 65 -1.54 4.61 -4.56
CA GLY A 65 -1.72 3.48 -3.66
C GLY A 65 -0.56 3.31 -2.65
N ILE A 66 0.54 4.04 -2.86
CA ILE A 66 1.77 3.95 -2.06
C ILE A 66 1.98 5.21 -1.23
N LEU A 67 1.73 6.39 -1.78
CA LEU A 67 1.84 7.68 -1.08
C LEU A 67 0.52 8.44 -1.11
N ILE A 68 0.15 9.04 0.04
CA ILE A 68 -0.98 9.95 0.17
C ILE A 68 -0.43 11.37 0.40
N SER A 69 -0.80 12.31 -0.47
CA SER A 69 -0.47 13.73 -0.29
C SER A 69 -1.25 14.30 0.89
N VAL A 70 -0.55 14.93 1.84
CA VAL A 70 -1.17 15.62 2.99
C VAL A 70 -1.14 17.14 2.85
N CYS A 71 -0.15 17.66 2.13
CA CYS A 71 -0.14 19.03 1.62
C CYS A 71 0.65 19.09 0.31
N SER A 72 0.95 20.28 -0.19
CA SER A 72 1.63 20.47 -1.49
C SER A 72 3.05 19.90 -1.56
N THR A 73 3.73 19.76 -0.42
CA THR A 73 5.12 19.28 -0.37
C THR A 73 5.30 18.05 0.50
N VAL A 74 4.32 17.66 1.31
CA VAL A 74 4.43 16.50 2.20
C VAL A 74 3.49 15.39 1.74
N ALA A 75 4.02 14.18 1.66
CA ALA A 75 3.22 12.97 1.47
C ALA A 75 3.63 11.86 2.46
N CYS A 76 2.67 11.02 2.81
CA CYS A 76 2.85 9.93 3.75
C CYS A 76 2.79 8.58 3.04
N LEU A 77 3.54 7.61 3.54
CA LEU A 77 3.38 6.23 3.14
C LEU A 77 1.95 5.77 3.48
N ALA A 78 1.24 5.22 2.51
CA ALA A 78 -0.16 4.80 2.64
C ALA A 78 -0.32 3.49 3.42
N PHE A 79 0.61 3.18 4.33
CA PHE A 79 0.63 1.99 5.17
C PHE A 79 0.79 2.40 6.63
N ALA A 80 -0.14 1.95 7.47
CA ALA A 80 -0.05 2.06 8.92
C ALA A 80 0.58 0.79 9.49
N GLY A 81 1.37 0.93 10.56
CA GLY A 81 1.84 -0.22 11.33
C GLY A 81 0.67 -1.00 11.92
N ASN A 82 0.84 -2.31 12.05
CA ASN A 82 -0.06 -3.16 12.84
C ASN A 82 0.57 -3.47 14.20
N GLY A 83 -0.25 -3.83 15.19
CA GLY A 83 0.24 -4.17 16.53
C GLY A 83 1.15 -5.40 16.52
N ASP A 84 0.70 -6.48 15.89
CA ASP A 84 1.45 -7.71 15.68
C ASP A 84 1.35 -8.21 14.21
N ALA A 85 2.30 -9.03 13.76
CA ALA A 85 2.28 -9.62 12.42
C ALA A 85 1.18 -10.69 12.23
N THR A 86 0.64 -11.23 13.33
CA THR A 86 -0.46 -12.20 13.37
C THR A 86 -1.83 -11.54 13.42
N ASP A 87 -1.89 -10.24 13.69
CA ASP A 87 -3.13 -9.48 13.69
C ASP A 87 -3.71 -9.41 12.27
N THR A 88 -5.01 -9.10 12.21
CA THR A 88 -5.70 -8.91 10.93
C THR A 88 -5.10 -7.71 10.19
N GLY A 89 -4.52 -7.97 9.02
CA GLY A 89 -4.09 -6.94 8.09
C GLY A 89 -5.28 -6.32 7.37
N ILE A 90 -5.14 -5.08 6.92
CA ILE A 90 -6.21 -4.35 6.24
C ILE A 90 -5.71 -3.88 4.88
N PHE A 91 -6.35 -4.35 3.82
CA PHE A 91 -6.17 -3.82 2.48
C PHE A 91 -7.16 -2.67 2.26
N GLY A 92 -6.66 -1.45 2.41
CA GLY A 92 -7.45 -0.22 2.39
C GLY A 92 -8.00 0.15 1.01
N ASN A 93 -8.93 1.11 0.99
CA ASN A 93 -9.50 1.64 -0.26
C ASN A 93 -8.42 2.23 -1.17
N THR A 94 -7.44 2.92 -0.59
CA THR A 94 -6.31 3.53 -1.30
C THR A 94 -5.50 2.51 -2.09
N GLN A 95 -5.28 1.32 -1.53
CA GLN A 95 -4.57 0.25 -2.24
C GLN A 95 -5.46 -0.50 -3.24
N GLN A 96 -6.79 -0.45 -3.08
CA GLN A 96 -7.76 -1.03 -4.01
C GLN A 96 -8.04 -0.15 -5.23
N LEU A 97 -7.50 1.07 -5.28
CA LEU A 97 -7.60 1.94 -6.45
C LEU A 97 -7.16 1.17 -7.72
N ILE A 98 -7.88 1.36 -8.82
CA ILE A 98 -7.65 0.78 -10.15
C ILE A 98 -7.77 -0.76 -10.28
N PHE A 99 -8.27 -1.44 -9.24
CA PHE A 99 -8.53 -2.87 -9.26
C PHE A 99 -10.02 -3.17 -9.14
N GLU A 100 -10.50 -4.08 -9.98
CA GLU A 100 -11.76 -4.74 -9.72
C GLU A 100 -11.52 -5.85 -8.68
N VAL A 101 -12.28 -5.82 -7.59
CA VAL A 101 -12.24 -6.88 -6.57
C VAL A 101 -13.49 -7.75 -6.75
N VAL A 102 -13.28 -9.00 -7.15
CA VAL A 102 -14.35 -9.98 -7.34
C VAL A 102 -14.43 -10.88 -6.11
N TYR A 103 -15.63 -10.99 -5.55
CA TYR A 103 -15.90 -11.81 -4.36
C TYR A 103 -16.64 -13.09 -4.79
N ASP A 104 -15.92 -14.20 -4.86
CA ASP A 104 -16.54 -15.53 -5.03
C ASP A 104 -16.90 -16.08 -3.65
N VAL A 105 -18.10 -15.72 -3.19
CA VAL A 105 -18.60 -16.10 -1.85
C VAL A 105 -18.81 -17.61 -1.74
N ALA A 106 -19.26 -18.27 -2.82
CA ALA A 106 -19.52 -19.70 -2.82
C ALA A 106 -18.20 -20.51 -2.82
N GLY A 107 -17.20 -20.04 -3.58
CA GLY A 107 -15.87 -20.65 -3.63
C GLY A 107 -14.91 -20.21 -2.53
N GLY A 108 -15.28 -19.20 -1.73
CA GLY A 108 -14.43 -18.66 -0.66
C GLY A 108 -13.17 -17.97 -1.17
N LYS A 109 -13.25 -17.31 -2.34
CA LYS A 109 -12.08 -16.74 -3.04
C LYS A 109 -12.27 -15.26 -3.34
N LEU A 110 -11.13 -14.59 -3.50
CA LEU A 110 -11.03 -13.22 -3.98
C LEU A 110 -10.28 -13.22 -5.30
N GLY A 111 -10.84 -12.52 -6.29
CA GLY A 111 -10.21 -12.25 -7.58
C GLY A 111 -9.85 -10.77 -7.69
N PHE A 112 -8.75 -10.49 -8.39
CA PHE A 112 -8.31 -9.12 -8.67
C PHE A 112 -8.13 -8.95 -10.18
N GLY A 113 -8.93 -8.07 -10.78
CA GLY A 113 -8.84 -7.68 -12.18
C GLY A 113 -8.08 -6.36 -12.33
N ALA A 114 -7.15 -6.29 -13.29
CA ALA A 114 -6.51 -5.04 -13.66
C ALA A 114 -7.50 -4.14 -14.44
N ALA A 115 -7.42 -2.82 -14.23
CA ALA A 115 -8.25 -1.81 -14.91
C ALA A 115 -9.75 -1.83 -14.52
N GLY A 116 -10.03 -2.07 -13.24
CA GLY A 116 -11.32 -1.64 -12.68
C GLY A 116 -11.41 -0.11 -12.75
N CYS A 117 -12.53 0.40 -13.28
CA CYS A 117 -12.79 1.80 -13.68
C CYS A 117 -12.10 2.91 -12.88
#